data_AF-A0A376RCS4-F1
#
_entry.id   AF-A0A376RCS4-F1
#
_cell.length_a   1.000
_cell.length_b   1.000
_cell.length_c   1.000
_cell.angle_alpha   90.00
_cell.angle_beta   90.00
_cell.angle_gamma   90.00
#
_symmetry.space_group_name_H-M   'P 1'
#
loop_
_entity.id
_entity.type
_entity.pdbx_description
1 polymer ?
#
loop_
_entity_poly.entity_id
_entity_poly.type
_entity_poly.pdbx_seq_one_letter_code
_entity_poly.pdbx_strand_id
1 'polypeptide(L)'
;MNVFSRYLIRHLFLGFAAAAGLLLPLFTTFNLINELDDVSPGGYRWTQAVLVVLMTLPRTLVELSPFIALLGGIVGLGQLSKKQ
;
A
#
# COMPACT_ATOMS: atom_id res chain seq x y z
N MET A 1 20.11 14.64 -15.31
CA MET A 1 18.81 14.91 -14.64
C MET A 1 18.97 16.16 -13.79
N ASN A 2 18.10 17.16 -13.97
CA ASN A 2 18.15 18.43 -13.23
C ASN A 2 17.93 18.23 -11.73
N VAL A 3 18.59 19.05 -10.89
CA VAL A 3 18.55 18.96 -9.43
C VAL A 3 17.12 19.13 -8.89
N PHE A 4 16.33 20.01 -9.52
CA PHE A 4 14.91 20.20 -9.23
C PHE A 4 14.06 18.93 -9.45
N SER A 5 14.26 18.23 -10.57
CA SER A 5 13.53 16.98 -10.85
C SER A 5 13.84 15.90 -9.81
N ARG A 6 15.11 15.81 -9.35
CA ARG A 6 15.49 14.86 -8.29
C ARG A 6 14.86 15.20 -6.94
N TYR A 7 14.75 16.48 -6.60
CA TYR A 7 14.09 16.93 -5.37
C TYR A 7 12.59 16.64 -5.38
N LEU A 8 11.94 16.90 -6.52
CA LEU A 8 10.51 16.68 -6.72
C LEU A 8 10.18 15.18 -6.70
N ILE A 9 10.94 14.35 -7.43
CA ILE A 9 10.77 12.88 -7.40
C ILE A 9 10.97 12.34 -5.98
N ARG A 10 11.95 12.84 -5.22
CA ARG A 10 12.21 12.36 -3.85
C ARG A 10 11.07 12.69 -2.88
N HIS A 11 10.49 13.89 -2.96
CA HIS A 11 9.33 14.26 -2.14
C HIS A 11 8.06 13.52 -2.58
N LEU A 12 7.87 13.33 -3.89
CA LEU A 12 6.78 12.54 -4.44
C LEU A 12 6.88 11.08 -3.98
N PHE A 13 8.06 10.46 -4.08
CA PHE A 13 8.28 9.09 -3.60
C PHE A 13 7.99 8.94 -2.10
N LEU A 14 8.28 9.97 -1.30
CA LEU A 14 7.98 9.96 0.13
C LEU A 14 6.48 9.98 0.38
N GLY A 15 5.72 10.76 -0.39
CA GLY A 15 4.26 10.75 -0.37
C GLY A 15 3.67 9.41 -0.80
N PHE A 16 4.19 8.82 -1.88
CA PHE A 16 3.81 7.48 -2.33
C PHE A 16 4.11 6.41 -1.28
N ALA A 17 5.29 6.46 -0.65
CA ALA A 17 5.66 5.53 0.42
C ALA A 17 4.75 5.67 1.64
N ALA A 18 4.36 6.90 2.01
CA ALA A 18 3.40 7.14 3.08
C ALA A 18 2.01 6.57 2.75
N ALA A 19 1.53 6.79 1.52
CA ALA A 19 0.23 6.26 1.06
C ALA A 19 0.24 4.72 1.00
N ALA A 20 1.31 4.11 0.46
CA ALA A 20 1.47 2.67 0.43
C ALA A 20 1.58 2.08 1.84
N GLY A 21 2.33 2.72 2.74
CA GLY A 21 2.46 2.32 4.14
C GLY A 21 1.16 2.40 4.93
N LEU A 22 0.19 3.23 4.50
CA LEU A 22 -1.14 3.29 5.09
C LEU A 22 -2.07 2.22 4.48
N LEU A 23 -2.16 2.17 3.16
CA LEU A 23 -3.14 1.36 2.45
C LEU A 23 -2.81 -0.14 2.48
N LEU A 24 -1.54 -0.51 2.33
CA LEU A 24 -1.13 -1.91 2.28
C LEU A 24 -1.47 -2.67 3.55
N PRO A 25 -1.01 -2.28 4.76
CA PRO A 25 -1.32 -3.05 5.96
C PRO A 25 -2.82 -3.05 6.27
N LEU A 26 -3.54 -1.98 5.97
CA LEU A 26 -5.00 -1.92 6.15
C LEU A 26 -5.71 -2.98 5.28
N PHE A 27 -5.42 -3.00 3.97
CA PHE A 27 -6.00 -3.98 3.05
C PHE A 27 -5.52 -5.40 3.32
N THR A 28 -4.24 -5.58 3.67
CA THR A 28 -3.66 -6.89 4.00
C THR A 28 -4.34 -7.47 5.24
N THR A 29 -4.61 -6.63 6.25
CA THR A 29 -5.31 -7.04 7.46
C THR A 29 -6.77 -7.40 7.18
N PHE A 30 -7.48 -6.60 6.36
CA PHE A 30 -8.84 -6.98 5.95
C PHE A 30 -8.88 -8.29 5.17
N ASN A 31 -7.93 -8.50 4.25
CA ASN A 31 -7.85 -9.74 3.49
C ASN A 31 -7.55 -10.94 4.40
N LEU A 32 -6.68 -10.75 5.39
CA LEU A 32 -6.38 -11.77 6.40
C LEU A 32 -7.60 -12.08 7.28
N ILE A 33 -8.37 -11.07 7.70
CA ILE A 33 -9.60 -11.26 8.48
C ILE A 33 -10.64 -12.03 7.65
N ASN A 34 -10.86 -11.66 6.40
CA ASN A 34 -11.79 -12.36 5.50
C ASN A 34 -11.37 -13.82 5.29
N GLU A 35 -10.08 -14.07 5.07
CA GLU A 35 -9.54 -15.42 4.89
C GLU A 35 -9.64 -16.25 6.20
N LEU A 36 -9.53 -15.60 7.36
CA LEU A 36 -9.73 -16.22 8.68
C LEU A 36 -11.19 -16.54 8.98
N ASP A 37 -12.13 -15.74 8.48
CA ASP A 37 -13.58 -15.97 8.66
C ASP A 37 -14.07 -17.17 7.82
N ASP A 38 -13.42 -17.41 6.68
CA ASP A 38 -13.68 -18.57 5.80
C ASP A 38 -12.93 -19.85 6.27
N VAL A 39 -12.08 -19.74 7.30
CA VAL A 39 -11.42 -20.91 7.94
C VAL A 39 -12.45 -21.66 8.79
N SER A 40 -13.14 -22.61 8.16
CA SER A 40 -13.98 -23.60 8.84
C SER A 40 -13.18 -24.84 9.28
N PRO A 41 -13.62 -25.62 10.30
CA PRO A 41 -12.83 -26.65 11.00
C PRO A 41 -12.33 -27.86 10.18
N GLY A 42 -12.60 -27.92 8.88
CA GLY A 42 -12.42 -29.12 8.05
C GLY A 42 -11.05 -29.31 7.38
N GLY A 43 -10.13 -28.35 7.44
CA GLY A 43 -8.78 -28.57 6.89
C GLY A 43 -7.93 -27.36 6.49
N TYR A 44 -8.46 -26.13 6.54
CA TYR A 44 -7.69 -24.93 6.19
C TYR A 44 -6.90 -24.43 7.41
N ARG A 45 -5.57 -24.46 7.34
CA ARG A 45 -4.70 -24.05 8.45
C ARG A 45 -4.46 -22.54 8.38
N TRP A 46 -4.42 -21.86 9.52
CA TRP A 46 -4.04 -20.44 9.64
C TRP A 46 -2.74 -20.07 8.92
N THR A 47 -1.79 -21.02 8.81
CA THR A 47 -0.54 -20.84 8.06
C THR A 47 -0.73 -20.75 6.54
N GLN A 48 -1.77 -21.41 5.99
CA GLN A 48 -2.11 -21.32 4.58
C GLN A 48 -2.78 -19.99 4.25
N ALA A 49 -3.64 -19.49 5.14
CA ALA A 49 -4.23 -18.15 5.03
C ALA A 49 -3.15 -17.05 4.95
N VAL A 50 -2.13 -17.12 5.81
CA VAL A 50 -1.00 -16.16 5.77
C VAL A 50 -0.22 -16.26 4.45
N LEU A 51 0.01 -17.47 3.92
CA LEU A 51 0.69 -17.65 2.64
C LEU A 51 -0.13 -17.10 1.47
N VAL A 52 -1.45 -17.31 1.48
CA VAL A 52 -2.37 -16.79 0.46
C VAL A 52 -2.41 -15.27 0.49
N VAL A 53 -2.50 -14.67 1.68
CA VAL A 53 -2.43 -13.20 1.86
C VAL A 53 -1.10 -12.65 1.35
N LEU A 54 0.01 -13.33 1.65
CA LEU A 54 1.33 -12.94 1.14
C LEU A 54 1.41 -13.02 -0.39
N MET A 55 0.81 -14.05 -1.00
CA MET A 55 0.74 -14.18 -2.46
C MET A 55 -0.25 -13.20 -3.11
N THR A 56 -1.22 -12.67 -2.38
CA THR A 56 -2.13 -11.62 -2.87
C THR A 56 -1.58 -10.21 -2.70
N LEU A 57 -0.52 -9.99 -1.90
CA LEU A 57 0.17 -8.69 -1.80
C LEU A 57 0.56 -8.04 -3.15
N PRO A 58 1.17 -8.74 -4.12
CA PRO A 58 1.48 -8.14 -5.41
C PRO A 58 0.22 -7.75 -6.20
N ARG A 59 -0.88 -8.48 -6.03
CA ARG A 59 -2.18 -8.13 -6.63
C ARG A 59 -2.76 -6.88 -5.98
N THR A 60 -2.82 -6.83 -4.64
CA THR A 60 -3.35 -5.67 -3.91
C THR A 60 -2.50 -4.42 -4.15
N LEU A 61 -1.19 -4.55 -4.35
CA LEU A 61 -0.34 -3.44 -4.80
C LEU A 61 -0.78 -2.85 -6.15
N VAL A 62 -1.11 -3.69 -7.13
CA VAL A 62 -1.55 -3.24 -8.46
C VAL A 62 -2.95 -2.62 -8.38
N GLU A 63 -3.86 -3.24 -7.64
CA GLU A 63 -5.23 -2.73 -7.42
C GLU A 63 -5.22 -1.38 -6.68
N LEU A 64 -4.33 -1.22 -5.70
CA LEU A 64 -4.19 0.02 -4.93
C LEU A 64 -3.33 1.07 -5.62
N SER A 65 -2.66 0.74 -6.74
CA SER A 65 -1.76 1.67 -7.44
C SER A 65 -2.38 3.02 -7.80
N PRO A 66 -3.66 3.14 -8.24
CA PRO A 66 -4.26 4.45 -8.56
C PRO A 66 -4.50 5.28 -7.29
N PHE A 67 -4.90 4.62 -6.20
CA PHE A 67 -5.16 5.28 -4.91
C PHE A 67 -3.86 5.73 -4.25
N ILE A 68 -2.82 4.90 -4.29
CA ILE A 68 -1.47 5.25 -3.82
C ILE A 68 -0.94 6.43 -4.64
N ALA A 69 -1.17 6.46 -5.95
CA ALA A 69 -0.74 7.57 -6.80
C ALA A 69 -1.48 8.88 -6.50
N LEU A 70 -2.80 8.81 -6.29
CA LEU A 70 -3.62 9.95 -5.92
C LEU A 70 -3.20 10.51 -4.54
N LEU A 71 -3.21 9.67 -3.51
CA LEU A 71 -2.86 10.08 -2.15
C LEU A 71 -1.39 10.50 -2.04
N GLY A 72 -0.48 9.74 -2.65
CA GLY A 72 0.94 10.05 -2.66
C GLY A 72 1.26 11.34 -3.42
N GLY A 73 0.53 11.61 -4.51
CA GLY A 73 0.61 12.88 -5.25
C GLY A 73 0.13 14.06 -4.42
N ILE A 74 -1.06 13.97 -3.80
CA ILE A 74 -1.62 15.03 -2.97
C ILE A 74 -0.74 15.30 -1.76
N VAL A 75 -0.30 14.25 -1.05
CA VAL A 75 0.57 14.39 0.13
C VAL A 75 1.94 14.92 -0.28
N GLY A 76 2.54 14.39 -1.33
CA GLY A 76 3.86 14.80 -1.81
C GLY A 76 3.89 16.26 -2.29
N LEU A 77 2.90 16.68 -3.08
CA LEU A 77 2.79 18.05 -3.57
C LEU A 77 2.30 19.01 -2.48
N GLY A 78 1.40 18.58 -1.60
CA GLY A 78 0.92 19.37 -0.46
C GLY A 78 2.04 19.69 0.53
N GLN A 79 2.92 18.72 0.83
CA GLN A 79 4.11 18.95 1.66
C GLN A 79 5.11 19.92 1.00
N LEU A 80 5.20 19.91 -0.33
CA LEU A 80 6.03 20.85 -1.07
C LEU A 80 5.46 22.27 -1.01
N SER A 81 4.14 22.43 -1.15
CA SER A 81 3.46 23.72 -1.03
C SER A 81 3.53 24.31 0.37
N LYS A 82 3.55 23.48 1.41
CA LYS A 82 3.62 23.92 2.81
C LYS A 82 5.05 24.31 3.25
N LYS A 83 6.06 23.94 2.47
CA LYS A 83 7.48 24.23 2.74
C LYS A 83 7.93 25.62 2.28
N GLN A 84 6.98 26.50 1.94
CA GLN A 84 7.17 27.90 1.59
C GLN A 84 6.68 28.77 2.74
#